data_AF-A0A929A1D6-F1
#
_entry.id   AF-A0A929A1D6-F1
#
_cell.length_a   1.000
_cell.length_b   1.000
_cell.length_c   1.000
_cell.angle_alpha   90.00
_cell.angle_beta   90.00
_cell.angle_gamma   90.00
#
_symmetry.space_group_name_H-M   'P 1'
#
loop_
_entity.id
_entity.type
_entity.pdbx_description
1 polymer ?
#
loop_
_entity_poly.entity_id
_entity_poly.type
_entity_poly.pdbx_seq_one_letter_code
_entity_poly.pdbx_strand_id
1 'polypeptide(L)'
;MRLRRWLVAAVTLVCVVGFGAIARPDTSNVQGPPPVVVAKMGEHCIDDPNCFNRYHPDIPPAVMVDPGDVVVFETRDALDSDFNFESTPDDVLAADLTLVHPMTGPVFINGAEQGDVLAVKLIDIEPDEYGYTTIVPGFGFLRDLFTEPFIANWQLNRLEAVAAEVPGVHIPFAGFMGSVGVLPGEAELDTILAREAQLAEFGGIALTPEPTNALPADLCGPEGTASDRCLRTVPPRENGGNMDVKQMQVGTTLLLPCFIDGCGLFVGDVHYAQGDGEVAGTAIEMGAEVTVQVSLRRGMSLSMPEFEGGAELKQLEPSSFHATIGYPLKEAGEIPPYLTYLDSEKIEPLTNLSEDLMLAARNALIQMVDYISANYGVTQEQAYVICSVAADLRIGQVVDVPNYLVSVVLPLDIFDEEGMMTTSVEVIDSPAKV
;
A
#
# COMPACT_ATOMS: atom_id res chain seq x y z
N MET A 1 49.86 -73.22 -9.48
CA MET A 1 50.70 -73.57 -8.32
C MET A 1 51.49 -72.33 -7.89
N ARG A 2 51.04 -71.60 -6.86
CA ARG A 2 51.81 -70.73 -5.96
C ARG A 2 50.85 -70.00 -5.01
N LEU A 3 50.68 -70.57 -3.82
CA LEU A 3 50.14 -69.91 -2.63
C LEU A 3 51.10 -68.78 -2.23
N ARG A 4 50.59 -67.61 -1.84
CA ARG A 4 51.30 -66.72 -0.91
C ARG A 4 50.34 -66.16 0.13
N ARG A 5 50.72 -66.42 1.37
CA ARG A 5 50.04 -66.12 2.64
C ARG A 5 49.96 -64.61 2.88
N TRP A 6 48.83 -64.19 3.44
CA TRP A 6 48.62 -62.86 4.02
C TRP A 6 49.29 -62.78 5.39
N LEU A 7 50.13 -61.76 5.59
CA LEU A 7 50.64 -61.34 6.89
C LEU A 7 49.79 -60.15 7.34
N VAL A 8 49.06 -60.31 8.44
CA VAL A 8 48.35 -59.23 9.12
C VAL A 8 49.36 -58.55 10.04
N ALA A 9 49.70 -57.29 9.75
CA ALA A 9 50.43 -56.43 10.67
C ALA A 9 49.41 -55.68 11.53
N ALA A 10 49.43 -55.92 12.84
CA ALA A 10 48.64 -55.16 13.80
C ALA A 10 49.26 -53.78 13.98
N VAL A 11 48.55 -52.73 13.53
CA VAL A 11 48.88 -51.33 13.85
C VAL A 11 48.07 -50.95 15.08
N THR A 12 48.75 -50.74 16.20
CA THR A 12 48.15 -50.24 17.44
C THR A 12 47.88 -48.74 17.27
N LEU A 13 46.61 -48.37 17.09
CA LEU A 13 46.18 -46.98 17.04
C LEU A 13 46.16 -46.41 18.47
N VAL A 14 47.11 -45.53 18.78
CA VAL A 14 47.08 -44.75 20.03
C VAL A 14 46.09 -43.60 19.82
N CYS A 15 44.86 -43.75 20.32
CA CYS A 15 43.90 -42.65 20.39
C CYS A 15 44.37 -41.62 21.42
N VAL A 16 45.00 -40.55 20.95
CA VAL A 16 45.14 -39.31 21.74
C VAL A 16 43.77 -38.64 21.73
N VAL A 17 43.00 -38.80 22.82
CA VAL A 17 41.79 -38.02 23.06
C VAL A 17 42.24 -36.61 23.43
N GLY A 18 42.46 -35.78 22.40
CA GLY A 18 42.53 -34.35 22.58
C GLY A 18 41.13 -33.83 22.88
N PHE A 19 40.89 -33.39 24.12
CA PHE A 19 39.74 -32.56 24.45
C PHE A 19 39.92 -31.21 23.74
N GLY A 20 39.58 -31.16 22.45
CA GLY A 20 39.38 -29.90 21.76
C GLY A 20 38.12 -29.26 22.33
N ALA A 21 38.29 -28.23 23.15
CA ALA A 21 37.19 -27.35 23.49
C ALA A 21 36.62 -26.81 22.18
N ILE A 22 35.40 -27.24 21.82
CA ILE A 22 34.64 -26.62 20.76
C ILE A 22 34.26 -25.25 21.30
N ALA A 23 35.08 -24.24 21.02
CA ALA A 23 34.71 -22.86 21.20
C ALA A 23 33.51 -22.61 20.28
N ARG A 24 32.32 -22.55 20.85
CA ARG A 24 31.17 -21.96 20.18
C ARG A 24 31.42 -20.45 20.18
N PRO A 25 31.45 -19.77 19.02
CA PRO A 25 31.49 -18.33 19.01
C PRO A 25 30.27 -17.82 19.80
N ASP A 26 30.54 -17.05 20.86
CA ASP A 26 29.52 -16.40 21.67
C ASP A 26 29.19 -15.05 21.03
N THR A 27 28.06 -15.00 20.32
CA THR A 27 27.58 -13.81 19.63
C THR A 27 26.62 -12.99 20.49
N SER A 28 26.43 -13.31 21.78
CA SER A 28 25.48 -12.61 22.65
C SER A 28 25.75 -11.11 22.79
N ASN A 29 26.98 -10.69 22.50
CA ASN A 29 27.45 -9.30 22.64
C ASN A 29 27.74 -8.63 21.29
N VAL A 30 27.38 -9.26 20.16
CA VAL A 30 27.44 -8.63 18.84
C VAL A 30 26.17 -7.81 18.66
N GLN A 31 26.18 -6.57 19.16
CA GLN A 31 25.13 -5.60 18.92
C GLN A 31 25.60 -4.63 17.84
N GLY A 32 24.83 -4.50 16.76
CA GLY A 32 24.97 -3.37 15.85
C GLY A 32 24.62 -2.07 16.59
N PRO A 33 24.88 -0.89 15.99
CA PRO A 33 24.33 0.34 16.51
C PRO A 33 22.80 0.22 16.65
N PRO A 34 22.21 0.72 17.74
CA PRO A 34 20.76 0.68 17.91
C PRO A 34 20.10 1.52 16.80
N PRO A 35 18.88 1.14 16.36
CA PRO A 35 18.15 1.93 15.38
C PRO A 35 17.82 3.33 15.94
N VAL A 36 17.69 4.30 15.05
CA VAL A 36 17.11 5.61 15.37
C VAL A 36 15.59 5.48 15.33
N VAL A 37 14.92 5.81 16.43
CA VAL A 37 13.45 5.71 16.52
C VAL A 37 12.83 7.09 16.35
N VAL A 38 11.94 7.24 15.38
CA VAL A 38 11.02 8.38 15.25
C VAL A 38 9.71 7.96 15.91
N ALA A 39 9.62 8.23 17.21
CA ALA A 39 8.54 7.73 18.05
C ALA A 39 7.24 8.52 17.85
N LYS A 40 6.12 7.80 17.96
CA LYS A 40 4.76 8.32 17.97
C LYS A 40 4.47 8.88 19.35
N MET A 41 3.99 10.13 19.44
CA MET A 41 3.70 10.80 20.72
C MET A 41 2.26 11.32 20.79
N GLY A 42 1.58 11.10 21.90
CA GLY A 42 0.20 11.56 22.06
C GLY A 42 -0.83 10.79 21.22
N GLU A 43 -2.10 11.17 21.36
CA GLU A 43 -3.23 10.43 20.77
C GLU A 43 -3.38 10.73 19.27
N HIS A 44 -3.20 11.98 18.85
CA HIS A 44 -3.32 12.40 17.45
C HIS A 44 -2.04 13.06 16.91
N CYS A 45 -1.97 13.24 15.59
CA CYS A 45 -0.86 13.89 14.92
C CYS A 45 -0.57 15.31 15.46
N ILE A 46 -1.60 16.04 15.89
CA ILE A 46 -1.45 17.38 16.48
C ILE A 46 -0.67 17.40 17.80
N ASP A 47 -0.64 16.28 18.53
CA ASP A 47 0.08 16.13 19.78
C ASP A 47 1.54 15.68 19.58
N ASP A 48 1.92 15.42 18.34
CA ASP A 48 3.15 14.75 17.96
C ASP A 48 4.09 15.69 17.18
N PRO A 49 5.23 16.10 17.75
CA PRO A 49 6.18 16.96 17.06
C PRO A 49 6.87 16.27 15.88
N ASN A 50 6.78 14.94 15.77
CA ASN A 50 7.31 14.16 14.66
C ASN A 50 6.25 13.87 13.59
N CYS A 51 5.04 14.41 13.72
CA CYS A 51 3.96 14.19 12.79
C CYS A 51 3.59 15.46 12.02
N PHE A 52 3.29 15.29 10.73
CA PHE A 52 2.78 16.35 9.87
C PHE A 52 1.82 15.76 8.83
N ASN A 53 0.95 16.57 8.23
CA ASN A 53 -0.06 16.07 7.28
C ASN A 53 -0.15 16.89 5.98
N ARG A 54 0.89 17.68 5.70
CA ARG A 54 1.05 18.40 4.43
C ARG A 54 2.49 18.31 3.94
N TYR A 55 2.72 18.37 2.63
CA TYR A 55 4.07 18.48 2.09
C TYR A 55 4.45 19.94 1.83
N HIS A 56 5.61 20.35 2.34
CA HIS A 56 6.24 21.64 2.07
C HIS A 56 7.77 21.52 2.29
N PRO A 57 8.63 22.15 1.45
CA PRO A 57 10.09 22.07 1.58
C PRO A 57 10.62 22.57 2.93
N ASP A 58 9.95 23.55 3.53
CA ASP A 58 10.39 24.20 4.78
C ASP A 58 10.04 23.42 6.07
N ILE A 59 9.44 22.23 5.98
CA ILE A 59 9.17 21.40 7.16
C ILE A 59 10.52 20.96 7.77
N PRO A 60 10.78 21.26 9.06
CA PRO A 60 12.06 20.94 9.69
C PRO A 60 12.22 19.43 9.91
N PRO A 61 13.45 18.91 9.99
CA PRO A 61 13.69 17.51 10.34
C PRO A 61 13.22 17.20 11.76
N ALA A 62 12.53 16.07 11.92
CA ALA A 62 12.33 15.44 13.23
C ALA A 62 13.65 14.88 13.78
N VAL A 63 14.47 14.27 12.90
CA VAL A 63 15.79 13.74 13.24
C VAL A 63 16.72 13.75 12.01
N MET A 64 18.02 13.74 12.26
CA MET A 64 19.05 13.56 11.24
C MET A 64 19.78 12.24 11.44
N VAL A 65 20.04 11.50 10.36
CA VAL A 65 20.72 10.20 10.38
C VAL A 65 21.80 10.12 9.30
N ASP A 66 22.74 9.20 9.45
CA ASP A 66 23.80 8.97 8.46
C ASP A 66 23.39 7.89 7.45
N PRO A 67 23.88 7.95 6.19
CA PRO A 67 23.71 6.86 5.25
C PRO A 67 24.23 5.53 5.83
N GLY A 68 23.38 4.51 5.84
CA GLY A 68 23.63 3.18 6.41
C GLY A 68 22.88 2.92 7.72
N ASP A 69 22.35 3.96 8.37
CA ASP A 69 21.58 3.82 9.60
C ASP A 69 20.27 3.09 9.37
N VAL A 70 19.82 2.43 10.45
CA VAL A 70 18.48 1.82 10.54
C VAL A 70 17.58 2.78 11.29
N VAL A 71 16.41 3.05 10.73
CA VAL A 71 15.40 3.95 11.28
C VAL A 71 14.12 3.17 11.52
N VAL A 72 13.50 3.36 12.69
CA VAL A 72 12.18 2.83 13.04
C VAL A 72 11.20 3.99 13.07
N PHE A 73 10.14 3.92 12.28
CA PHE A 73 9.03 4.87 12.28
C PHE A 73 7.86 4.25 13.02
N GLU A 74 7.40 4.88 14.09
CA GLU A 74 6.12 4.54 14.71
C GLU A 74 5.03 5.37 14.03
N THR A 75 4.12 4.72 13.30
CA THR A 75 3.12 5.39 12.47
C THR A 75 1.72 5.31 13.08
N ARG A 76 0.85 6.22 12.61
CA ARG A 76 -0.60 6.21 12.84
C ARG A 76 -1.30 5.64 11.63
N ASP A 77 -2.57 5.28 11.79
CA ASP A 77 -3.44 4.97 10.65
C ASP A 77 -3.68 6.19 9.77
N ALA A 78 -4.11 5.93 8.53
CA ALA A 78 -4.30 6.90 7.46
C ALA A 78 -5.20 8.10 7.81
N LEU A 79 -6.19 7.88 8.68
CA LEU A 79 -7.23 8.86 9.00
C LEU A 79 -6.94 9.69 10.27
N ASP A 80 -5.89 9.37 11.03
CA ASP A 80 -5.66 9.91 12.39
C ASP A 80 -6.93 9.78 13.27
N SER A 81 -7.64 8.66 13.09
CA SER A 81 -9.00 8.46 13.58
C SER A 81 -9.08 7.88 14.99
N ASP A 82 -10.26 7.96 15.61
CA ASP A 82 -10.59 7.27 16.87
C ASP A 82 -11.20 5.88 16.64
N PHE A 83 -11.02 5.32 15.43
CA PHE A 83 -11.64 4.05 15.09
C PHE A 83 -11.09 2.90 15.96
N ASN A 84 -11.97 1.97 16.28
CA ASN A 84 -11.68 0.82 17.12
C ASN A 84 -12.66 -0.33 16.79
N PHE A 85 -12.53 -1.46 17.47
CA PHE A 85 -13.37 -2.65 17.24
C PHE A 85 -14.88 -2.45 17.42
N GLU A 86 -15.32 -1.34 18.02
CA GLU A 86 -16.74 -1.00 18.18
C GLU A 86 -17.22 0.06 17.17
N SER A 87 -16.34 0.53 16.27
CA SER A 87 -16.66 1.54 15.28
C SER A 87 -17.70 1.06 14.28
N THR A 88 -18.53 2.01 13.86
CA THR A 88 -19.73 1.79 13.06
C THR A 88 -19.69 2.62 11.78
N PRO A 89 -20.56 2.34 10.79
CA PRO A 89 -20.67 3.18 9.60
C PRO A 89 -21.00 4.65 9.88
N ASP A 90 -21.66 4.97 11.01
CA ASP A 90 -21.93 6.36 11.39
C ASP A 90 -20.64 7.11 11.76
N ASP A 91 -19.65 6.41 12.32
CA ASP A 91 -18.34 6.99 12.64
C ASP A 91 -17.55 7.32 11.36
N VAL A 92 -17.70 6.51 10.30
CA VAL A 92 -17.11 6.79 8.98
C VAL A 92 -17.64 8.10 8.40
N LEU A 93 -18.93 8.39 8.56
CA LEU A 93 -19.52 9.66 8.11
C LEU A 93 -19.01 10.87 8.92
N ALA A 94 -18.56 10.65 10.15
CA ALA A 94 -18.06 11.69 11.04
C ALA A 94 -16.56 11.95 10.91
N ALA A 95 -15.82 11.13 10.15
CA ALA A 95 -14.37 11.25 9.97
C ALA A 95 -13.98 12.58 9.32
N ASP A 96 -12.98 13.26 9.89
CA ASP A 96 -12.46 14.53 9.38
C ASP A 96 -11.31 14.29 8.39
N LEU A 97 -11.65 14.28 7.10
CA LEU A 97 -10.69 14.07 6.03
C LEU A 97 -9.68 15.22 5.84
N THR A 98 -9.75 16.31 6.62
CA THR A 98 -8.71 17.35 6.61
C THR A 98 -7.44 16.94 7.36
N LEU A 99 -7.55 15.96 8.27
CA LEU A 99 -6.43 15.38 9.03
C LEU A 99 -5.55 14.48 8.17
N VAL A 100 -6.16 13.87 7.16
CA VAL A 100 -5.57 12.88 6.25
C VAL A 100 -4.43 13.47 5.42
N HIS A 101 -3.30 12.77 5.27
CA HIS A 101 -2.75 11.62 6.02
C HIS A 101 -1.71 12.11 7.05
N PRO A 102 -1.66 11.57 8.29
CA PRO A 102 -0.57 11.82 9.23
C PRO A 102 0.70 11.08 8.83
N MET A 103 1.79 11.81 8.61
CA MET A 103 3.10 11.27 8.24
C MET A 103 4.09 11.39 9.40
N THR A 104 4.82 10.31 9.68
CA THR A 104 5.91 10.30 10.67
C THR A 104 7.22 10.72 9.99
N GLY A 105 7.88 11.75 10.52
CA GLY A 105 9.14 12.32 10.01
C GLY A 105 9.14 13.85 10.06
N PRO A 106 9.85 14.55 9.14
CA PRO A 106 10.76 14.01 8.14
C PRO A 106 12.14 13.69 8.73
N VAL A 107 12.78 12.64 8.21
CA VAL A 107 14.14 12.21 8.55
C VAL A 107 15.11 12.74 7.50
N PHE A 108 16.07 13.56 7.94
CA PHE A 108 17.08 14.13 7.05
C PHE A 108 18.34 13.27 7.01
N ILE A 109 18.85 13.03 5.80
CA ILE A 109 20.03 12.18 5.58
C ILE A 109 21.28 13.05 5.44
N ASN A 110 22.25 12.88 6.35
CA ASN A 110 23.47 13.66 6.34
C ASN A 110 24.25 13.48 5.02
N GLY A 111 24.57 14.60 4.38
CA GLY A 111 25.35 14.64 3.13
C GLY A 111 24.58 14.20 1.88
N ALA A 112 23.25 14.05 1.96
CA ALA A 112 22.38 13.97 0.81
C ALA A 112 22.12 15.38 0.24
N GLU A 113 22.26 15.53 -1.07
CA GLU A 113 22.03 16.79 -1.78
C GLU A 113 20.85 16.65 -2.75
N GLN A 114 20.23 17.77 -3.13
CA GLN A 114 19.26 17.76 -4.23
C GLN A 114 19.85 17.06 -5.48
N GLY A 115 19.08 16.15 -6.06
CA GLY A 115 19.47 15.34 -7.22
C GLY A 115 20.14 14.01 -6.88
N ASP A 116 20.49 13.75 -5.62
CA ASP A 116 20.80 12.39 -5.18
C ASP A 116 19.56 11.49 -5.20
N VAL A 117 19.78 10.17 -5.16
CA VAL A 117 18.72 9.18 -4.96
C VAL A 117 18.85 8.55 -3.58
N LEU A 118 17.80 8.67 -2.77
CA LEU A 118 17.67 8.00 -1.48
C LEU A 118 17.17 6.57 -1.71
N ALA A 119 17.94 5.58 -1.26
CA ALA A 119 17.53 4.19 -1.24
C ALA A 119 17.06 3.80 0.16
N VAL A 120 15.80 3.37 0.27
CA VAL A 120 15.10 2.97 1.50
C VAL A 120 14.79 1.49 1.44
N LYS A 121 15.58 0.68 2.15
CA LYS A 121 15.40 -0.77 2.27
C LYS A 121 14.37 -1.04 3.36
N LEU A 122 13.22 -1.65 3.01
CA LEU A 122 12.23 -2.08 4.00
C LEU A 122 12.71 -3.36 4.69
N ILE A 123 12.92 -3.31 6.01
CA ILE A 123 13.47 -4.41 6.81
C ILE A 123 12.38 -5.20 7.52
N ASP A 124 11.42 -4.52 8.15
CA ASP A 124 10.31 -5.14 8.87
C ASP A 124 9.15 -4.16 9.01
N ILE A 125 7.95 -4.72 9.17
CA ILE A 125 6.74 -4.00 9.58
C ILE A 125 6.11 -4.81 10.71
N GLU A 126 5.95 -4.19 11.88
CA GLU A 126 5.14 -4.70 12.97
C GLU A 126 3.75 -4.05 12.91
N PRO A 127 2.69 -4.81 12.59
CA PRO A 127 1.34 -4.27 12.56
C PRO A 127 0.83 -4.00 13.98
N ASP A 128 0.00 -2.96 14.15
CA ASP A 128 -0.88 -2.86 15.33
C ASP A 128 -1.86 -4.04 15.38
N GLU A 129 -2.57 -4.20 16.50
CA GLU A 129 -3.57 -5.27 16.68
C GLU A 129 -4.93 -4.95 16.03
N TYR A 130 -5.15 -3.70 15.63
CA TYR A 130 -6.39 -3.20 15.02
C TYR A 130 -6.11 -2.52 13.68
N GLY A 131 -6.99 -2.75 12.72
CA GLY A 131 -7.06 -1.97 11.50
C GLY A 131 -8.46 -1.89 10.94
N TYR A 132 -8.65 -1.12 9.89
CA TYR A 132 -9.97 -0.93 9.28
C TYR A 132 -9.92 -0.87 7.76
N THR A 133 -11.06 -1.17 7.14
CA THR A 133 -11.32 -0.80 5.75
C THR A 133 -12.68 -0.11 5.70
N THR A 134 -12.79 0.98 4.95
CA THR A 134 -14.02 1.77 4.87
C THR A 134 -14.54 1.92 3.45
N ILE A 135 -15.86 2.07 3.33
CA ILE A 135 -16.49 2.70 2.18
C ILE A 135 -16.90 4.09 2.65
N VAL A 136 -16.26 5.12 2.09
CA VAL A 136 -16.62 6.52 2.34
C VAL A 136 -17.52 6.99 1.19
N PRO A 137 -18.78 7.40 1.46
CA PRO A 137 -19.69 7.87 0.40
C PRO A 137 -19.09 8.97 -0.47
N GLY A 138 -19.14 8.78 -1.78
CA GLY A 138 -18.56 9.73 -2.75
C GLY A 138 -17.06 9.56 -3.00
N PHE A 139 -16.41 8.57 -2.39
CA PHE A 139 -15.00 8.24 -2.57
C PHE A 139 -14.79 6.77 -3.00
N GLY A 140 -13.62 6.47 -3.55
CA GLY A 140 -13.31 5.16 -4.16
C GLY A 140 -13.66 5.05 -5.65
N PHE A 141 -13.31 3.90 -6.22
CA PHE A 141 -13.37 3.64 -7.66
C PHE A 141 -14.80 3.39 -8.16
N LEU A 142 -15.64 2.79 -7.32
CA LEU A 142 -17.07 2.53 -7.57
C LEU A 142 -17.99 3.42 -6.71
N ARG A 143 -17.57 4.65 -6.40
CA ARG A 143 -18.26 5.62 -5.52
C ARG A 143 -19.72 5.95 -5.87
N ASP A 144 -20.12 5.70 -7.11
CA ASP A 144 -21.47 5.91 -7.63
C ASP A 144 -22.38 4.67 -7.49
N LEU A 145 -21.80 3.50 -7.19
CA LEU A 145 -22.52 2.26 -6.90
C LEU A 145 -22.58 1.97 -5.40
N PHE A 146 -21.51 2.31 -4.68
CA PHE A 146 -21.38 2.13 -3.23
C PHE A 146 -21.53 3.49 -2.53
N THR A 147 -22.77 3.89 -2.30
CA THR A 147 -23.11 5.22 -1.78
C THR A 147 -23.35 5.27 -0.28
N GLU A 148 -23.46 4.11 0.38
CA GLU A 148 -23.67 4.00 1.81
C GLU A 148 -22.34 3.75 2.53
N PRO A 149 -22.15 4.28 3.75
CA PRO A 149 -20.94 4.03 4.51
C PRO A 149 -20.84 2.58 4.95
N PHE A 150 -19.62 2.07 5.04
CA PHE A 150 -19.31 0.75 5.58
C PHE A 150 -17.96 0.79 6.31
N ILE A 151 -17.79 -0.05 7.32
CA ILE A 151 -16.50 -0.30 7.98
C ILE A 151 -16.36 -1.79 8.28
N ALA A 152 -15.18 -2.34 7.99
CA ALA A 152 -14.73 -3.63 8.51
C ALA A 152 -13.66 -3.38 9.57
N ASN A 153 -13.86 -3.92 10.77
CA ASN A 153 -12.97 -3.74 11.92
C ASN A 153 -12.08 -4.98 12.06
N TRP A 154 -10.85 -4.91 11.54
CA TRP A 154 -9.94 -6.04 11.44
C TRP A 154 -9.15 -6.26 12.72
N GLN A 155 -9.18 -7.50 13.22
CA GLN A 155 -8.22 -7.99 14.21
C GLN A 155 -6.97 -8.46 13.48
N LEU A 156 -5.83 -7.85 13.81
CA LEU A 156 -4.59 -8.04 13.10
C LEU A 156 -3.58 -8.84 13.92
N ASN A 157 -2.76 -9.62 13.24
CA ASN A 157 -1.55 -10.21 13.78
C ASN A 157 -0.56 -10.48 12.64
N ARG A 158 0.66 -10.97 12.91
CA ARG A 158 1.68 -11.21 11.86
C ARG A 158 1.37 -12.37 10.88
N LEU A 159 0.22 -13.05 11.01
CA LEU A 159 -0.19 -14.14 10.13
C LEU A 159 -1.36 -13.73 9.24
N GLU A 160 -2.44 -13.25 9.86
CA GLU A 160 -3.69 -12.94 9.16
C GLU A 160 -4.50 -11.84 9.85
N ALA A 161 -5.38 -11.21 9.07
CA ALA A 161 -6.42 -10.30 9.50
C ALA A 161 -7.80 -10.94 9.34
N VAL A 162 -8.66 -10.78 10.35
CA VAL A 162 -10.04 -11.26 10.36
C VAL A 162 -10.98 -10.16 10.88
N ALA A 163 -12.18 -10.06 10.31
CA ALA A 163 -13.20 -9.09 10.73
C ALA A 163 -14.57 -9.76 10.87
N ALA A 164 -15.34 -9.38 11.89
CA ALA A 164 -16.69 -9.91 12.08
C ALA A 164 -17.66 -9.41 11.00
N GLU A 165 -17.40 -8.22 10.46
CA GLU A 165 -18.16 -7.58 9.40
C GLU A 165 -17.93 -8.23 8.04
N VAL A 166 -16.90 -9.05 7.88
CA VAL A 166 -16.58 -9.78 6.64
C VAL A 166 -16.29 -11.26 6.99
N PRO A 167 -17.32 -12.03 7.37
CA PRO A 167 -17.14 -13.36 7.96
C PRO A 167 -16.61 -14.40 6.94
N GLY A 168 -15.80 -15.34 7.43
CA GLY A 168 -15.25 -16.44 6.62
C GLY A 168 -14.12 -16.01 5.67
N VAL A 169 -13.54 -14.83 5.90
CA VAL A 169 -12.42 -14.26 5.13
C VAL A 169 -11.22 -14.06 6.05
N HIS A 170 -10.08 -14.58 5.61
CA HIS A 170 -8.78 -14.52 6.28
C HIS A 170 -7.77 -13.88 5.33
N ILE A 171 -7.31 -12.66 5.64
CA ILE A 171 -6.38 -11.92 4.79
C ILE A 171 -4.95 -12.12 5.29
N PRO A 172 -4.05 -12.74 4.53
CA PRO A 172 -2.66 -12.91 4.95
C PRO A 172 -1.95 -11.57 5.12
N PHE A 173 -1.03 -11.48 6.10
CA PHE A 173 -0.18 -10.31 6.24
C PHE A 173 0.70 -10.11 5.02
N ALA A 174 0.57 -8.95 4.36
CA ALA A 174 1.37 -8.54 3.21
C ALA A 174 1.66 -7.04 3.31
N GLY A 175 2.17 -6.62 4.48
CA GLY A 175 2.26 -5.22 4.82
C GLY A 175 3.29 -4.43 4.01
N PHE A 176 2.97 -3.17 3.73
CA PHE A 176 3.84 -2.22 3.04
C PHE A 176 3.49 -0.77 3.46
N MET A 177 4.34 0.17 3.08
CA MET A 177 4.10 1.61 3.30
C MET A 177 3.23 2.13 2.15
N GLY A 178 1.95 2.43 2.38
CA GLY A 178 1.07 3.08 1.39
C GLY A 178 1.59 4.46 1.03
N SER A 179 1.95 5.25 2.05
CA SER A 179 2.62 6.54 1.89
C SER A 179 4.08 6.52 2.37
N VAL A 180 4.99 6.68 1.41
CA VAL A 180 6.43 6.84 1.66
C VAL A 180 7.03 7.76 0.62
N GLY A 181 7.84 8.72 1.06
CA GLY A 181 8.36 9.73 0.16
C GLY A 181 9.41 10.63 0.78
N VAL A 182 9.81 11.64 0.01
CA VAL A 182 10.72 12.70 0.44
C VAL A 182 10.04 14.06 0.30
N LEU A 183 10.51 15.09 1.00
CA LEU A 183 9.95 16.42 0.85
C LEU A 183 10.19 16.96 -0.57
N PRO A 184 9.18 17.60 -1.21
CA PRO A 184 9.36 18.27 -2.48
C PRO A 184 10.26 19.51 -2.32
N GLY A 185 10.90 19.94 -3.40
CA GLY A 185 11.58 21.24 -3.49
C GLY A 185 10.61 22.34 -3.95
N GLU A 186 11.07 23.60 -3.92
CA GLU A 186 10.26 24.75 -4.38
C GLU A 186 9.83 24.63 -5.85
N ALA A 187 10.68 24.11 -6.72
CA ALA A 187 10.38 23.96 -8.14
C ALA A 187 9.31 22.88 -8.39
N GLU A 188 9.41 21.76 -7.68
CA GLU A 188 8.40 20.69 -7.71
C GLU A 188 7.08 21.21 -7.15
N LEU A 189 7.13 21.92 -6.02
CA LEU A 189 5.96 22.50 -5.37
C LEU A 189 5.18 23.43 -6.32
N ASP A 190 5.87 24.37 -6.97
CA ASP A 190 5.26 25.30 -7.93
C ASP A 190 4.63 24.55 -9.11
N THR A 191 5.30 23.52 -9.62
CA THR A 191 4.81 22.71 -10.75
C THR A 191 3.55 21.93 -10.38
N ILE A 192 3.54 21.34 -9.18
CA ILE A 192 2.44 20.56 -8.64
C ILE A 192 1.21 21.45 -8.40
N LEU A 193 1.38 22.57 -7.70
CA LEU A 193 0.30 23.52 -7.42
C LEU A 193 -0.33 24.03 -8.71
N ALA A 194 0.48 24.37 -9.71
CA ALA A 194 -0.02 24.89 -10.98
C ALA A 194 -0.88 23.86 -11.74
N ARG A 195 -0.43 22.60 -11.85
CA ARG A 195 -1.18 21.58 -12.61
C ARG A 195 -2.45 21.12 -11.89
N GLU A 196 -2.44 21.04 -10.56
CA GLU A 196 -3.60 20.62 -9.78
C GLU A 196 -4.66 21.73 -9.71
N ALA A 197 -4.23 23.00 -9.56
CA ALA A 197 -5.13 24.14 -9.66
C ALA A 197 -5.76 24.25 -11.05
N GLN A 198 -4.98 24.03 -12.12
CA GLN A 198 -5.50 23.97 -13.48
C GLN A 198 -6.56 22.86 -13.61
N LEU A 199 -6.26 21.64 -13.16
CA LEU A 199 -7.23 20.54 -13.24
C LEU A 199 -8.55 20.89 -12.52
N ALA A 200 -8.47 21.46 -11.32
CA ALA A 200 -9.62 21.92 -10.56
C ALA A 200 -10.41 23.02 -11.30
N GLU A 201 -9.73 23.98 -11.93
CA GLU A 201 -10.36 25.04 -12.73
C GLU A 201 -11.20 24.47 -13.89
N PHE A 202 -10.74 23.37 -14.50
CA PHE A 202 -11.46 22.65 -15.55
C PHE A 202 -12.48 21.63 -15.02
N GLY A 203 -12.78 21.63 -13.72
CA GLY A 203 -13.79 20.77 -13.09
C GLY A 203 -13.32 19.35 -12.77
N GLY A 204 -12.04 19.03 -13.02
CA GLY A 204 -11.45 17.77 -12.59
C GLY A 204 -11.27 17.74 -11.07
N ILE A 205 -11.23 16.52 -10.51
CA ILE A 205 -11.05 16.35 -9.07
C ILE A 205 -9.55 16.54 -8.74
N ALA A 206 -9.23 17.57 -7.97
CA ALA A 206 -7.93 17.79 -7.37
C ALA A 206 -8.09 18.38 -5.96
N LEU A 207 -7.31 17.90 -5.01
CA LEU A 207 -7.33 18.37 -3.63
C LEU A 207 -6.28 19.47 -3.45
N THR A 208 -6.68 20.71 -3.68
CA THR A 208 -5.82 21.90 -3.49
C THR A 208 -5.44 22.08 -2.01
N PRO A 209 -4.45 22.95 -1.69
CA PRO A 209 -4.10 23.26 -0.31
C PRO A 209 -5.33 23.56 0.57
N GLU A 210 -5.40 22.89 1.71
CA GLU A 210 -6.44 23.03 2.72
C GLU A 210 -5.76 23.29 4.07
N PRO A 211 -5.80 24.53 4.58
CA PRO A 211 -5.10 24.90 5.80
C PRO A 211 -5.82 24.45 7.08
N THR A 212 -7.08 24.03 7.01
CA THR A 212 -7.79 23.48 8.17
C THR A 212 -7.07 22.23 8.68
N ASN A 213 -6.77 22.20 9.98
CA ASN A 213 -6.02 21.14 10.66
C ASN A 213 -4.68 20.77 10.02
N ALA A 214 -4.10 21.68 9.22
CA ALA A 214 -2.84 21.45 8.56
C ALA A 214 -1.66 21.58 9.53
N LEU A 215 -0.74 20.62 9.46
CA LEU A 215 0.46 20.53 10.29
C LEU A 215 1.73 20.51 9.40
N PRO A 216 2.79 21.26 9.77
CA PRO A 216 2.91 22.12 10.95
C PRO A 216 2.01 23.37 10.90
N ALA A 217 1.35 23.73 12.00
CA ALA A 217 0.31 24.76 11.99
C ALA A 217 0.84 26.19 11.71
N ASP A 218 2.06 26.49 12.14
CA ASP A 218 2.74 27.77 11.91
C ASP A 218 3.21 27.96 10.45
N LEU A 219 3.34 26.87 9.70
CA LEU A 219 3.67 26.88 8.28
C LEU A 219 2.42 26.72 7.41
N CYS A 220 1.63 25.69 7.66
CA CYS A 220 0.54 25.25 6.79
C CYS A 220 -0.87 25.54 7.31
N GLY A 221 -1.01 25.87 8.60
CA GLY A 221 -2.31 26.17 9.20
C GLY A 221 -2.95 27.47 8.69
N PRO A 222 -4.15 27.85 9.14
CA PRO A 222 -4.88 29.00 8.58
C PRO A 222 -4.15 30.34 8.70
N GLU A 223 -3.30 30.48 9.72
CA GLU A 223 -2.44 31.65 9.96
C GLU A 223 -0.96 31.37 9.61
N GLY A 224 -0.68 30.22 9.00
CA GLY A 224 0.66 29.77 8.68
C GLY A 224 1.30 30.57 7.54
N THR A 225 2.64 30.57 7.48
CA THR A 225 3.39 31.36 6.50
C THR A 225 3.25 30.90 5.05
N ALA A 226 2.76 29.68 4.81
CA ALA A 226 2.60 29.03 3.51
C ALA A 226 1.26 28.28 3.41
N SER A 227 0.21 28.80 4.07
CA SER A 227 -1.11 28.15 4.20
C SER A 227 -1.80 27.82 2.87
N ASP A 228 -1.49 28.57 1.81
CA ASP A 228 -1.98 28.39 0.45
C ASP A 228 -1.02 27.60 -0.47
N ARG A 229 0.10 27.10 0.07
CA ARG A 229 1.10 26.35 -0.68
C ARG A 229 1.34 24.93 -0.16
N CYS A 230 0.91 24.60 1.05
CA CYS A 230 1.11 23.26 1.60
C CYS A 230 0.25 22.19 0.91
N LEU A 231 0.91 21.21 0.27
CA LEU A 231 0.23 20.18 -0.51
C LEU A 231 -0.51 19.19 0.38
N ARG A 232 -1.70 18.75 -0.05
CA ARG A 232 -2.34 17.55 0.50
C ARG A 232 -1.50 16.32 0.22
N THR A 233 -1.50 15.39 1.18
CA THR A 233 -0.74 14.13 1.11
C THR A 233 -1.47 13.02 0.36
N VAL A 234 -2.69 13.28 -0.12
CA VAL A 234 -3.57 12.29 -0.77
C VAL A 234 -3.08 11.77 -2.12
N PRO A 235 -2.76 12.60 -3.13
CA PRO A 235 -2.31 12.05 -4.42
C PRO A 235 -0.81 11.71 -4.40
N PRO A 236 -0.38 10.60 -5.05
CA PRO A 236 1.03 10.34 -5.31
C PRO A 236 1.61 11.35 -6.29
N ARG A 237 2.90 11.63 -6.14
CA ARG A 237 3.65 12.55 -7.00
C ARG A 237 5.07 12.05 -7.23
N GLU A 238 5.87 12.86 -7.90
CA GLU A 238 7.27 12.60 -8.22
C GLU A 238 8.14 12.34 -6.97
N ASN A 239 7.72 12.83 -5.81
CA ASN A 239 8.39 12.64 -4.52
C ASN A 239 7.94 11.40 -3.74
N GLY A 240 7.14 10.53 -4.35
CA GLY A 240 6.47 9.43 -3.68
C GLY A 240 5.18 9.92 -3.03
N GLY A 241 5.04 9.66 -1.73
CA GLY A 241 3.79 9.87 -1.00
C GLY A 241 2.86 8.67 -1.15
N ASN A 242 1.55 8.91 -1.25
CA ASN A 242 0.47 7.92 -1.34
C ASN A 242 0.52 7.12 -2.64
N MET A 243 1.48 6.22 -2.75
CA MET A 243 1.67 5.44 -3.98
C MET A 243 0.80 4.19 -3.98
N ASP A 244 0.52 3.62 -2.80
CA ASP A 244 -0.41 2.49 -2.63
C ASP A 244 -0.04 1.30 -3.52
N VAL A 245 1.28 1.10 -3.68
CA VAL A 245 1.89 0.04 -4.49
C VAL A 245 2.23 -1.13 -3.58
N LYS A 246 1.32 -2.10 -3.51
CA LYS A 246 1.46 -3.29 -2.65
C LYS A 246 2.72 -4.12 -2.92
N GLN A 247 3.36 -3.96 -4.07
CA GLN A 247 4.59 -4.66 -4.41
C GLN A 247 5.79 -4.23 -3.55
N MET A 248 5.69 -3.11 -2.80
CA MET A 248 6.73 -2.58 -1.90
C MET A 248 6.82 -3.35 -0.56
N GLN A 249 6.96 -4.66 -0.64
CA GLN A 249 6.98 -5.58 0.51
C GLN A 249 8.29 -5.55 1.30
N VAL A 250 8.28 -6.12 2.50
CA VAL A 250 9.50 -6.36 3.30
C VAL A 250 10.56 -7.06 2.44
N GLY A 251 11.76 -6.47 2.39
CA GLY A 251 12.86 -6.91 1.54
C GLY A 251 13.08 -6.05 0.28
N THR A 252 12.09 -5.29 -0.16
CA THR A 252 12.25 -4.35 -1.27
C THR A 252 13.10 -3.13 -0.89
N THR A 253 13.67 -2.47 -1.89
CA THR A 253 14.38 -1.20 -1.75
C THR A 253 13.71 -0.16 -2.62
N LEU A 254 13.07 0.82 -1.99
CA LEU A 254 12.50 1.98 -2.68
C LEU A 254 13.61 2.99 -2.99
N LEU A 255 13.54 3.62 -4.15
CA LEU A 255 14.48 4.61 -4.66
C LEU A 255 13.72 5.92 -4.91
N LEU A 256 14.07 6.96 -4.15
CA LEU A 256 13.39 8.25 -4.16
C LEU A 256 14.34 9.37 -4.64
N PRO A 257 13.94 10.22 -5.60
CA PRO A 257 14.73 11.39 -5.99
C PRO A 257 14.70 12.47 -4.89
N CYS A 258 15.86 12.94 -4.44
CA CYS A 258 15.93 14.00 -3.43
C CYS A 258 15.74 15.38 -4.07
N PHE A 259 14.74 16.14 -3.61
CA PHE A 259 14.44 17.47 -4.13
C PHE A 259 14.99 18.62 -3.26
N ILE A 260 15.38 18.30 -2.03
CA ILE A 260 16.05 19.21 -1.10
C ILE A 260 17.28 18.53 -0.50
N ASP A 261 18.18 19.32 0.07
CA ASP A 261 19.30 18.80 0.85
C ASP A 261 18.75 18.03 2.07
N GLY A 262 19.31 16.85 2.32
CA GLY A 262 18.81 15.92 3.34
C GLY A 262 17.59 15.09 2.91
N CYS A 263 16.99 15.35 1.74
CA CYS A 263 15.80 14.70 1.16
C CYS A 263 14.50 14.86 1.98
N GLY A 264 14.52 14.59 3.28
CA GLY A 264 13.36 14.66 4.16
C GLY A 264 12.43 13.46 4.00
N LEU A 265 12.92 12.26 4.33
CA LEU A 265 12.18 10.99 4.25
C LEU A 265 11.01 10.97 5.26
N PHE A 266 9.84 10.56 4.83
CA PHE A 266 8.68 10.33 5.70
C PHE A 266 7.99 9.01 5.38
N VAL A 267 7.26 8.49 6.35
CA VAL A 267 6.48 7.26 6.25
C VAL A 267 5.16 7.44 7.00
N GLY A 268 4.06 6.93 6.44
CA GLY A 268 2.80 6.75 7.14
C GLY A 268 1.85 5.93 6.27
N ASP A 269 0.56 5.92 6.59
CA ASP A 269 -0.45 5.20 5.80
C ASP A 269 -0.01 3.74 5.55
N VAL A 270 0.29 3.02 6.63
CA VAL A 270 0.83 1.66 6.52
C VAL A 270 -0.33 0.70 6.38
N HIS A 271 -0.28 -0.11 5.33
CA HIS A 271 -1.33 -1.07 5.03
C HIS A 271 -0.93 -2.45 5.52
N TYR A 272 -1.83 -3.13 6.20
CA TYR A 272 -1.66 -4.53 6.57
C TYR A 272 -1.69 -5.44 5.32
N ALA A 273 -2.63 -5.15 4.42
CA ALA A 273 -2.81 -5.78 3.12
C ALA A 273 -3.66 -4.88 2.21
N GLN A 274 -3.44 -4.98 0.91
CA GLN A 274 -4.17 -4.24 -0.12
C GLN A 274 -4.26 -5.07 -1.41
N GLY A 275 -5.38 -4.97 -2.12
CA GLY A 275 -5.52 -5.39 -3.52
C GLY A 275 -4.95 -4.34 -4.48
N ASP A 276 -4.59 -4.73 -5.71
CA ASP A 276 -4.15 -3.74 -6.69
C ASP A 276 -5.28 -2.74 -7.00
N GLY A 277 -4.97 -1.44 -6.88
CA GLY A 277 -5.86 -0.33 -7.18
C GLY A 277 -6.70 0.18 -6.00
N GLU A 278 -6.58 -0.42 -4.82
CA GLU A 278 -7.19 0.07 -3.56
C GLU A 278 -8.63 0.54 -3.76
N VAL A 279 -9.45 -0.36 -4.32
CA VAL A 279 -10.62 0.08 -5.07
C VAL A 279 -11.69 0.77 -4.22
N ALA A 280 -11.81 0.42 -2.93
CA ALA A 280 -12.70 1.11 -1.99
C ALA A 280 -12.18 2.50 -1.56
N GLY A 281 -10.93 2.82 -1.88
CA GLY A 281 -10.19 4.00 -1.46
C GLY A 281 -9.49 3.83 -0.12
N THR A 282 -9.61 2.67 0.52
CA THR A 282 -8.83 2.30 1.70
C THR A 282 -8.41 0.84 1.60
N ALA A 283 -7.28 0.52 2.21
CA ALA A 283 -6.74 -0.82 2.39
C ALA A 283 -7.23 -1.43 3.73
N ILE A 284 -6.51 -2.39 4.29
CA ILE A 284 -6.55 -2.64 5.74
C ILE A 284 -5.59 -1.65 6.39
N GLU A 285 -6.13 -0.47 6.74
CA GLU A 285 -5.40 0.63 7.36
C GLU A 285 -5.01 0.31 8.80
N MET A 286 -3.80 0.68 9.21
CA MET A 286 -3.34 0.45 10.58
C MET A 286 -2.24 1.43 11.02
N GLY A 287 -2.06 1.56 12.33
CA GLY A 287 -0.77 1.98 12.88
C GLY A 287 0.26 0.84 12.79
N ALA A 288 1.55 1.18 12.81
CA ALA A 288 2.61 0.18 12.72
C ALA A 288 3.95 0.70 13.27
N GLU A 289 4.87 -0.22 13.53
CA GLU A 289 6.31 0.09 13.57
C GLU A 289 6.96 -0.35 12.26
N VAL A 290 7.54 0.60 11.51
CA VAL A 290 8.21 0.34 10.23
C VAL A 290 9.71 0.49 10.38
N THR A 291 10.46 -0.58 10.14
CA THR A 291 11.92 -0.56 10.18
C THR A 291 12.51 -0.46 8.77
N VAL A 292 13.34 0.54 8.52
CA VAL A 292 14.02 0.74 7.24
C VAL A 292 15.53 0.96 7.42
N GLN A 293 16.31 0.66 6.38
CA GLN A 293 17.70 1.14 6.28
C GLN A 293 17.82 2.12 5.13
N VAL A 294 18.46 3.26 5.40
CA VAL A 294 18.63 4.34 4.42
C VAL A 294 20.04 4.34 3.85
N SER A 295 20.19 4.63 2.56
CA SER A 295 21.50 4.81 1.91
C SER A 295 21.39 5.74 0.70
N LEU A 296 22.51 6.29 0.22
CA LEU A 296 22.51 7.17 -0.95
C LEU A 296 23.05 6.46 -2.19
N ARG A 297 22.41 6.71 -3.34
CA ARG A 297 22.83 6.25 -4.67
C ARG A 297 23.24 7.47 -5.50
N ARG A 298 24.55 7.73 -5.57
CA ARG A 298 25.11 8.89 -6.29
C ARG A 298 25.24 8.60 -7.78
N GLY A 299 25.01 9.61 -8.61
CA GLY A 299 25.13 9.52 -10.07
C GLY A 299 23.98 8.76 -10.76
N MET A 300 22.93 8.44 -10.01
CA MET A 300 21.65 7.98 -10.53
C MET A 300 20.72 9.19 -10.67
N SER A 301 19.85 9.19 -11.66
CA SER A 301 18.88 10.25 -11.89
C SER A 301 17.51 9.61 -12.06
N LEU A 302 16.57 10.01 -11.23
CA LEU A 302 15.19 9.54 -11.25
C LEU A 302 14.25 10.73 -11.45
N SER A 303 13.25 10.55 -12.30
CA SER A 303 12.14 11.50 -12.44
C SER A 303 10.89 11.07 -11.67
N MET A 304 10.83 9.81 -11.28
CA MET A 304 9.74 9.18 -10.51
C MET A 304 10.38 8.16 -9.55
N PRO A 305 9.70 7.79 -8.47
CA PRO A 305 10.14 6.69 -7.62
C PRO A 305 10.31 5.38 -8.40
N GLU A 306 11.29 4.58 -8.00
CA GLU A 306 11.50 3.22 -8.49
C GLU A 306 11.65 2.28 -7.28
N PHE A 307 11.40 0.97 -7.43
CA PHE A 307 11.69 0.01 -6.36
C PHE A 307 12.33 -1.26 -6.91
N GLU A 308 13.28 -1.79 -6.15
CA GLU A 308 14.02 -3.02 -6.46
C GLU A 308 13.59 -4.14 -5.50
N GLY A 309 13.33 -5.33 -6.04
CA GLY A 309 12.92 -6.50 -5.28
C GLY A 309 13.37 -7.81 -5.92
N GLY A 310 12.86 -8.92 -5.42
CA GLY A 310 13.19 -10.27 -5.86
C GLY A 310 12.04 -11.25 -5.70
N ALA A 311 12.09 -12.09 -4.67
CA ALA A 311 11.14 -13.18 -4.47
C ALA A 311 9.78 -12.71 -3.92
N GLU A 312 9.71 -11.49 -3.40
CA GLU A 312 8.56 -10.88 -2.75
C GLU A 312 7.34 -10.86 -3.69
N LEU A 313 7.53 -10.53 -4.98
CA LEU A 313 6.45 -10.57 -5.98
C LEU A 313 5.83 -11.95 -6.13
N LYS A 314 6.61 -13.03 -5.95
CA LYS A 314 6.06 -14.39 -6.03
C LYS A 314 5.24 -14.77 -4.81
N GLN A 315 5.49 -14.13 -3.66
CA GLN A 315 4.75 -14.37 -2.43
C GLN A 315 3.38 -13.70 -2.44
N LEU A 316 3.24 -12.61 -3.20
CA LEU A 316 1.95 -11.92 -3.41
C LEU A 316 1.01 -12.66 -4.38
N GLU A 317 1.54 -13.54 -5.23
CA GLU A 317 0.71 -14.24 -6.22
C GLU A 317 -0.06 -15.41 -5.57
N PRO A 318 -1.37 -15.53 -5.84
CA PRO A 318 -2.18 -16.58 -5.26
C PRO A 318 -1.81 -17.97 -5.75
N SER A 319 -1.98 -18.97 -4.89
CA SER A 319 -1.85 -20.38 -5.29
C SER A 319 -3.07 -20.90 -6.05
N SER A 320 -4.24 -20.32 -5.81
CA SER A 320 -5.51 -20.63 -6.46
C SER A 320 -6.31 -19.33 -6.61
N PHE A 321 -6.91 -19.10 -7.77
CA PHE A 321 -7.60 -17.84 -8.04
C PHE A 321 -8.85 -18.00 -8.91
N HIS A 322 -9.80 -17.08 -8.74
CA HIS A 322 -10.83 -16.78 -9.73
C HIS A 322 -10.48 -15.46 -10.41
N ALA A 323 -10.81 -15.31 -11.70
CA ALA A 323 -10.58 -14.05 -12.40
C ALA A 323 -11.77 -13.63 -13.24
N THR A 324 -12.11 -12.35 -13.16
CA THR A 324 -13.05 -11.68 -14.06
C THR A 324 -12.29 -10.83 -15.06
N ILE A 325 -12.92 -10.52 -16.18
CA ILE A 325 -12.31 -9.74 -17.28
C ILE A 325 -13.26 -8.63 -17.67
N GLY A 326 -12.72 -7.43 -17.86
CA GLY A 326 -13.46 -6.26 -18.30
C GLY A 326 -12.93 -5.71 -19.62
N TYR A 327 -13.87 -5.23 -20.44
CA TYR A 327 -13.65 -4.46 -21.65
C TYR A 327 -14.26 -3.07 -21.47
N PRO A 328 -13.87 -2.04 -22.25
CA PRO A 328 -14.37 -0.69 -22.09
C PRO A 328 -15.75 -0.49 -22.74
N LEU A 329 -16.73 -1.28 -22.28
CA LEU A 329 -18.11 -1.23 -22.71
C LEU A 329 -18.94 -0.49 -21.66
N LYS A 330 -19.93 0.28 -22.11
CA LYS A 330 -20.89 0.96 -21.24
C LYS A 330 -22.27 0.97 -21.90
N GLU A 331 -23.31 1.28 -21.14
CA GLU A 331 -24.61 1.50 -21.75
C GLU A 331 -24.67 2.87 -22.46
N ALA A 332 -25.54 2.96 -23.47
CA ALA A 332 -25.81 4.24 -24.13
C ALA A 332 -26.59 5.15 -23.17
N GLY A 333 -26.15 6.41 -23.03
CA GLY A 333 -26.71 7.37 -22.08
C GLY A 333 -25.91 7.52 -20.78
N GLU A 334 -25.00 6.57 -20.48
CA GLU A 334 -24.17 6.66 -19.28
C GLU A 334 -22.89 7.47 -19.53
N ILE A 335 -22.48 8.29 -18.56
CA ILE A 335 -21.17 8.95 -18.53
C ILE A 335 -20.46 8.47 -17.26
N PRO A 336 -19.32 7.75 -17.38
CA PRO A 336 -18.56 7.33 -16.22
C PRO A 336 -18.19 8.52 -15.30
N PRO A 337 -18.28 8.40 -13.97
CA PRO A 337 -18.08 9.52 -13.05
C PRO A 337 -16.73 10.23 -13.15
N TYR A 338 -15.69 9.55 -13.64
CA TYR A 338 -14.35 10.11 -13.84
C TYR A 338 -14.19 10.86 -15.17
N LEU A 339 -15.19 10.82 -16.06
CA LEU A 339 -15.20 11.57 -17.33
C LEU A 339 -16.18 12.75 -17.31
N THR A 340 -16.89 12.98 -16.21
CA THR A 340 -17.94 14.02 -16.10
C THR A 340 -17.39 15.41 -16.40
N TYR A 341 -16.22 15.76 -15.88
CA TYR A 341 -15.59 17.08 -16.12
C TYR A 341 -15.21 17.35 -17.59
N LEU A 342 -15.23 16.33 -18.46
CA LEU A 342 -14.99 16.50 -19.89
C LEU A 342 -16.27 16.86 -20.67
N ASP A 343 -17.46 16.72 -20.08
CA ASP A 343 -18.79 17.16 -20.58
C ASP A 343 -19.05 16.91 -22.08
N SER A 344 -18.48 15.84 -22.65
CA SER A 344 -18.49 15.65 -24.10
C SER A 344 -19.79 14.99 -24.57
N GLU A 345 -20.54 15.69 -25.44
CA GLU A 345 -21.70 15.14 -26.18
C GLU A 345 -21.37 13.88 -27.00
N LYS A 346 -20.09 13.56 -27.18
CA LYS A 346 -19.63 12.36 -27.89
C LYS A 346 -19.57 11.12 -27.00
N ILE A 347 -19.47 11.24 -25.68
CA ILE A 347 -19.30 10.09 -24.78
C ILE A 347 -20.65 9.43 -24.49
N GLU A 348 -21.65 10.24 -24.17
CA GLU A 348 -22.99 9.78 -23.76
C GLU A 348 -23.60 8.73 -24.73
N PRO A 349 -23.69 8.96 -26.06
CA PRO A 349 -24.36 8.01 -26.96
C PRO A 349 -23.55 6.75 -27.28
N LEU A 350 -22.27 6.67 -26.90
CA LEU A 350 -21.41 5.51 -27.19
C LEU A 350 -21.77 4.32 -26.28
N THR A 351 -21.50 3.11 -26.76
CA THR A 351 -21.54 1.89 -25.94
C THR A 351 -20.17 1.25 -25.75
N ASN A 352 -19.14 1.91 -26.26
CA ASN A 352 -17.74 1.50 -26.20
C ASN A 352 -16.85 2.73 -26.18
N LEU A 353 -15.90 2.79 -25.25
CA LEU A 353 -14.87 3.83 -25.18
C LEU A 353 -13.53 3.22 -25.61
N SER A 354 -13.05 3.61 -26.79
CA SER A 354 -11.80 3.07 -27.32
C SER A 354 -10.64 3.34 -26.36
N GLU A 355 -9.83 2.31 -26.10
CA GLU A 355 -8.59 2.41 -25.32
C GLU A 355 -8.79 2.84 -23.84
N ASP A 356 -10.03 2.79 -23.32
CA ASP A 356 -10.35 3.22 -21.95
C ASP A 356 -10.06 2.13 -20.92
N LEU A 357 -8.84 2.15 -20.37
CA LEU A 357 -8.42 1.18 -19.35
C LEU A 357 -9.25 1.29 -18.05
N MET A 358 -9.72 2.49 -17.70
CA MET A 358 -10.49 2.73 -16.48
C MET A 358 -11.85 2.06 -16.57
N LEU A 359 -12.54 2.16 -17.71
CA LEU A 359 -13.82 1.49 -17.93
C LEU A 359 -13.66 -0.03 -17.96
N ALA A 360 -12.58 -0.52 -18.57
CA ALA A 360 -12.25 -1.94 -18.54
C ALA A 360 -12.01 -2.45 -17.10
N ALA A 361 -11.20 -1.74 -16.30
CA ALA A 361 -10.97 -2.05 -14.89
C ALA A 361 -12.27 -2.06 -14.08
N ARG A 362 -13.09 -1.03 -14.28
CA ARG A 362 -14.37 -0.86 -13.60
C ARG A 362 -15.32 -2.04 -13.87
N ASN A 363 -15.45 -2.44 -15.13
CA ASN A 363 -16.30 -3.57 -15.52
C ASN A 363 -15.77 -4.91 -15.01
N ALA A 364 -14.45 -5.11 -14.97
CA ALA A 364 -13.86 -6.30 -14.37
C ALA A 364 -14.18 -6.39 -12.87
N LEU A 365 -14.06 -5.26 -12.17
CA LEU A 365 -14.32 -5.18 -10.74
C LEU A 365 -15.78 -5.39 -10.38
N ILE A 366 -16.72 -4.75 -11.09
CA ILE A 366 -18.17 -4.97 -10.85
C ILE A 366 -18.51 -6.46 -10.97
N GLN A 367 -18.00 -7.13 -12.01
CA GLN A 367 -18.20 -8.57 -12.16
C GLN A 367 -17.57 -9.39 -11.03
N MET A 368 -16.43 -8.95 -10.48
CA MET A 368 -15.79 -9.65 -9.35
C MET A 368 -16.62 -9.50 -8.07
N VAL A 369 -17.12 -8.30 -7.80
CA VAL A 369 -18.01 -8.05 -6.66
C VAL A 369 -19.28 -8.91 -6.77
N ASP A 370 -19.90 -8.96 -7.94
CA ASP A 370 -21.06 -9.83 -8.21
C ASP A 370 -20.72 -11.31 -7.99
N TYR A 371 -19.56 -11.76 -8.48
CA TYR A 371 -19.09 -13.13 -8.26
C TYR A 371 -18.93 -13.45 -6.77
N ILE A 372 -18.24 -12.58 -6.01
CA ILE A 372 -18.01 -12.82 -4.58
C ILE A 372 -19.34 -12.87 -3.83
N SER A 373 -20.21 -11.88 -4.04
CA SER A 373 -21.51 -11.81 -3.36
C SER A 373 -22.41 -13.02 -3.69
N ALA A 374 -22.41 -13.48 -4.95
CA ALA A 374 -23.23 -14.62 -5.37
C ALA A 374 -22.72 -15.98 -4.85
N ASN A 375 -21.43 -16.10 -4.54
CA ASN A 375 -20.81 -17.40 -4.25
C ASN A 375 -20.40 -17.60 -2.79
N TYR A 376 -20.15 -16.54 -2.02
CA TYR A 376 -19.60 -16.63 -0.66
C TYR A 376 -20.54 -16.11 0.44
N GLY A 377 -21.80 -15.80 0.11
CA GLY A 377 -22.82 -15.44 1.10
C GLY A 377 -22.59 -14.08 1.78
N VAL A 378 -21.83 -13.20 1.14
CA VAL A 378 -21.54 -11.83 1.60
C VAL A 378 -22.35 -10.80 0.81
N THR A 379 -22.57 -9.61 1.38
CA THR A 379 -23.22 -8.49 0.71
C THR A 379 -22.31 -7.89 -0.38
N GLN A 380 -22.87 -6.99 -1.17
CA GLN A 380 -22.11 -6.28 -2.20
C GLN A 380 -21.03 -5.37 -1.57
N GLU A 381 -21.34 -4.69 -0.46
CA GLU A 381 -20.41 -3.84 0.28
C GLU A 381 -19.24 -4.66 0.85
N GLN A 382 -19.55 -5.81 1.46
CA GLN A 382 -18.55 -6.76 1.94
C GLN A 382 -17.67 -7.28 0.79
N ALA A 383 -18.27 -7.68 -0.33
CA ALA A 383 -17.55 -8.13 -1.52
C ALA A 383 -16.63 -7.05 -2.10
N TYR A 384 -17.06 -5.78 -2.08
CA TYR A 384 -16.26 -4.65 -2.53
C TYR A 384 -15.06 -4.36 -1.61
N VAL A 385 -15.27 -4.42 -0.29
CA VAL A 385 -14.18 -4.34 0.70
C VAL A 385 -13.19 -5.49 0.54
N ILE A 386 -13.66 -6.73 0.33
CA ILE A 386 -12.78 -7.89 0.02
C ILE A 386 -11.93 -7.59 -1.22
N CYS A 387 -12.52 -7.01 -2.26
CA CYS A 387 -11.76 -6.64 -3.45
C CYS A 387 -10.66 -5.61 -3.13
N SER A 388 -10.95 -4.60 -2.30
CA SER A 388 -9.99 -3.56 -1.92
C SER A 388 -8.77 -4.10 -1.18
N VAL A 389 -8.95 -5.15 -0.38
CA VAL A 389 -7.89 -5.69 0.48
C VAL A 389 -7.15 -6.90 -0.10
N ALA A 390 -7.73 -7.56 -1.11
CA ALA A 390 -7.20 -8.85 -1.58
C ALA A 390 -7.21 -9.06 -3.11
N ALA A 391 -8.04 -8.35 -3.89
CA ALA A 391 -8.17 -8.63 -5.31
C ALA A 391 -7.29 -7.74 -6.18
N ASP A 392 -6.74 -8.31 -7.25
CA ASP A 392 -5.71 -7.67 -8.06
C ASP A 392 -6.20 -7.26 -9.45
N LEU A 393 -6.30 -5.96 -9.69
CA LEU A 393 -6.42 -5.38 -11.02
C LEU A 393 -5.13 -5.56 -11.83
N ARG A 394 -5.19 -6.40 -12.87
CA ARG A 394 -4.09 -6.67 -13.79
C ARG A 394 -4.41 -6.20 -15.19
N ILE A 395 -3.52 -5.39 -15.76
CA ILE A 395 -3.58 -5.01 -17.17
C ILE A 395 -3.25 -6.26 -18.01
N GLY A 396 -4.23 -6.76 -18.76
CA GLY A 396 -4.03 -7.92 -19.62
C GLY A 396 -3.42 -7.53 -20.97
N GLN A 397 -3.99 -6.52 -21.64
CA GLN A 397 -3.40 -5.94 -22.84
C GLN A 397 -3.87 -4.49 -23.09
N VAL A 398 -3.03 -3.72 -23.77
CA VAL A 398 -3.22 -2.30 -24.13
C VAL A 398 -2.91 -2.02 -25.60
N VAL A 399 -3.18 -2.97 -26.50
CA VAL A 399 -2.83 -2.83 -27.93
C VAL A 399 -3.93 -3.28 -28.88
N ASP A 400 -4.91 -4.06 -28.42
CA ASP A 400 -5.94 -4.62 -29.27
C ASP A 400 -7.14 -3.68 -29.39
N VAL A 401 -7.02 -2.70 -30.28
CA VAL A 401 -8.08 -1.70 -30.50
C VAL A 401 -9.38 -2.35 -31.02
N PRO A 402 -10.57 -1.88 -30.55
CA PRO A 402 -10.76 -0.75 -29.64
C PRO A 402 -10.68 -1.10 -28.15
N ASN A 403 -10.55 -2.37 -27.79
CA ASN A 403 -10.80 -2.84 -26.43
C ASN A 403 -9.50 -3.16 -25.70
N TYR A 404 -9.06 -2.30 -24.78
CA TYR A 404 -8.09 -2.71 -23.77
C TYR A 404 -8.74 -3.64 -22.76
N LEU A 405 -7.92 -4.46 -22.09
CA LEU A 405 -8.40 -5.50 -21.19
C LEU A 405 -7.74 -5.37 -19.84
N VAL A 406 -8.58 -5.37 -18.81
CA VAL A 406 -8.17 -5.54 -17.40
C VAL A 406 -8.83 -6.80 -16.87
N SER A 407 -8.10 -7.57 -16.07
CA SER A 407 -8.65 -8.65 -15.27
C SER A 407 -8.57 -8.31 -13.80
N VAL A 408 -9.54 -8.78 -13.00
CA VAL A 408 -9.42 -8.78 -11.53
C VAL A 408 -9.14 -10.21 -11.11
N VAL A 409 -8.06 -10.43 -10.37
CA VAL A 409 -7.65 -11.74 -9.85
C VAL A 409 -7.95 -11.81 -8.36
N LEU A 410 -8.82 -12.72 -7.96
CA LEU A 410 -9.20 -12.95 -6.56
C LEU A 410 -8.49 -14.20 -6.03
N PRO A 411 -7.64 -14.10 -4.99
CA PRO A 411 -7.14 -15.27 -4.26
C PRO A 411 -8.32 -16.06 -3.65
N LEU A 412 -8.35 -17.38 -3.87
CA LEU A 412 -9.42 -18.22 -3.32
C LEU A 412 -9.07 -18.81 -1.95
N ASP A 413 -7.81 -18.77 -1.57
CA ASP A 413 -7.27 -19.25 -0.30
C ASP A 413 -7.59 -18.33 0.89
N ILE A 414 -8.14 -17.14 0.64
CA ILE A 414 -8.63 -16.24 1.70
C ILE A 414 -9.98 -16.68 2.27
N PHE A 415 -10.71 -17.59 1.63
CA PHE A 415 -12.03 -18.03 2.09
C PHE A 415 -11.93 -19.37 2.83
N ASP A 416 -12.64 -19.47 3.96
CA ASP A 416 -12.73 -20.72 4.72
C ASP A 416 -13.42 -21.85 3.93
N GLU A 417 -13.19 -23.11 4.34
CA GLU A 417 -13.85 -24.29 3.76
C GLU A 417 -15.39 -24.18 3.76
N GLU A 418 -15.98 -23.53 4.78
CA GLU A 418 -17.43 -23.26 4.85
C GLU A 418 -17.89 -22.24 3.79
N GLY A 419 -17.07 -21.24 3.47
CA GLY A 419 -17.29 -20.29 2.38
C GLY A 419 -17.13 -20.92 0.99
N MET A 420 -16.32 -21.97 0.88
CA MET A 420 -16.20 -22.76 -0.35
C MET A 420 -17.37 -23.74 -0.56
N MET A 421 -18.04 -24.20 0.50
CA MET A 421 -19.10 -25.23 0.40
C MET A 421 -20.41 -24.73 -0.25
N THR A 422 -20.63 -23.42 -0.37
CA THR A 422 -21.72 -22.84 -1.17
C THR A 422 -21.49 -22.93 -2.68
N THR A 423 -20.25 -23.23 -3.12
CA THR A 423 -19.86 -23.31 -4.53
C THR A 423 -19.99 -24.70 -5.16
N SER A 424 -20.48 -25.72 -4.42
CA SER A 424 -20.72 -27.04 -5.00
C SER A 424 -21.95 -27.02 -5.92
N VAL A 425 -21.75 -26.51 -7.14
CA VAL A 425 -22.68 -26.63 -8.26
C VAL A 425 -22.90 -28.11 -8.53
N GLU A 426 -24.15 -28.56 -8.45
CA GLU A 426 -24.56 -29.86 -8.99
C GLU A 426 -24.09 -29.96 -10.44
N VAL A 427 -23.16 -30.88 -10.70
CA VAL A 427 -22.79 -31.28 -12.06
C VAL A 427 -24.04 -31.86 -12.70
N ILE A 428 -24.77 -31.05 -13.48
CA ILE A 428 -25.87 -31.54 -14.30
C ILE A 428 -25.25 -32.33 -15.44
N ASP A 429 -25.20 -33.64 -15.26
CA ASP A 429 -24.80 -34.61 -16.28
C ASP A 429 -25.72 -34.42 -17.49
N SER A 430 -25.18 -33.90 -18.59
CA SER A 430 -25.91 -33.75 -19.86
C SER A 430 -26.24 -35.13 -20.42
N PRO A 431 -27.50 -35.47 -20.70
CA PRO A 431 -27.81 -36.75 -21.30
C PRO A 431 -27.32 -36.75 -22.74
N ALA A 432 -26.37 -37.64 -23.03
CA ALA A 432 -25.91 -37.95 -24.37
C ALA A 432 -27.12 -38.26 -25.28
N LYS A 433 -27.35 -37.41 -26.29
CA LYS A 433 -28.28 -37.70 -27.38
C LYS A 433 -27.51 -38.39 -28.52
N VAL A 434 -27.94 -39.62 -28.81
CA VAL A 434 -27.72 -40.37 -30.05
C VAL A 434 -28.61 -39.81 -31.15
#